data_AF-W5TQG7-F1
#
_entry.id   AF-W5TQG7-F1
#
_cell.length_a   1.000
_cell.length_b   1.000
_cell.length_c   1.000
_cell.angle_alpha   90.00
_cell.angle_beta   90.00
_cell.angle_gamma   90.00
#
_symmetry.space_group_name_H-M   'P 1'
#
loop_
_entity.id
_entity.type
_entity.pdbx_description
1 polymer ?
#
loop_
_entity_poly.entity_id
_entity_poly.type
_entity_poly.pdbx_seq_one_letter_code
_entity_poly.pdbx_strand_id
1 'polypeptide(L)'
;MVTTVAGTHGLPRISGFPSADFDAGPDKWSGGAVSEDRLRALAIGAYYGRSWSAYNDTVAFQPEHPDSSETRRESTIDGLHESWGIDNGDDARDTIGRLLAGMHAPLFAMVHPLATAAAQDTTRVDRTGLADSHREFLHTLSEVRGYRGVNGIDRDYDAWLQAIKFGIVDRLPQPLNTDATAWDLSRIVFIARAAHTAGYLDEDEAWTLLGRGLAQAQQHYRNWRQFASGFLTGAIFWAATQDLAAAKEQVDERRGMIRGLLMRPSSPWRRVALHPGTPVFGLSPFH
;
A
#
# COMPACT_ATOMS: atom_id res chain seq x y z
N MET A 1 -24.42 -48.93 -17.64
CA MET A 1 -24.02 -48.51 -16.29
C MET A 1 -22.54 -48.22 -16.30
N VAL A 2 -22.13 -46.94 -16.30
CA VAL A 2 -20.79 -46.55 -15.89
C VAL A 2 -20.95 -45.36 -14.97
N THR A 3 -20.48 -45.57 -13.76
CA THR A 3 -20.67 -44.77 -12.56
C THR A 3 -19.77 -43.54 -12.58
N THR A 4 -20.33 -42.42 -12.11
CA THR A 4 -19.64 -41.20 -11.71
C THR A 4 -18.57 -41.48 -10.66
N VAL A 5 -17.39 -40.84 -10.80
CA VAL A 5 -16.49 -40.60 -9.66
C VAL A 5 -16.15 -39.11 -9.64
N ALA A 6 -16.56 -38.46 -8.57
CA ALA A 6 -16.26 -37.08 -8.26
C ALA A 6 -14.93 -36.96 -7.50
N GLY A 7 -14.21 -35.86 -7.78
CA GLY A 7 -13.46 -35.10 -6.78
C GLY A 7 -12.05 -35.54 -6.41
N THR A 8 -11.07 -34.77 -6.88
CA THR A 8 -9.99 -34.30 -6.00
C THR A 8 -9.88 -32.80 -6.16
N HIS A 9 -10.49 -32.05 -5.24
CA HIS A 9 -10.23 -30.63 -5.05
C HIS A 9 -8.76 -30.47 -4.65
N GLY A 10 -7.91 -30.14 -5.62
CA GLY A 10 -6.58 -29.64 -5.31
C GLY A 10 -6.72 -28.38 -4.47
N LEU A 11 -6.17 -28.38 -3.25
CA LEU A 11 -6.02 -27.18 -2.45
C LEU A 11 -5.41 -26.07 -3.33
N PRO A 12 -5.98 -24.85 -3.35
CA PRO A 12 -5.41 -23.78 -4.15
C PRO A 12 -3.96 -23.54 -3.68
N ARG A 13 -3.01 -23.62 -4.62
CA ARG A 13 -1.62 -23.23 -4.36
C ARG A 13 -1.65 -21.76 -3.95
N ILE A 14 -1.42 -21.46 -2.67
CA ILE A 14 -1.22 -20.10 -2.17
C ILE A 14 0.16 -19.62 -2.64
N SER A 15 0.33 -19.46 -3.96
CA SER A 15 1.43 -18.74 -4.57
C SER A 15 1.06 -17.25 -4.52
N GLY A 16 1.26 -16.63 -3.37
CA GLY A 16 0.81 -15.25 -3.13
C GLY A 16 1.46 -14.19 -4.01
N PHE A 17 2.42 -14.51 -4.89
CA PHE A 17 3.03 -13.54 -5.81
C PHE A 17 3.28 -14.20 -7.17
N PRO A 18 2.37 -14.07 -8.15
CA PRO A 18 2.31 -14.89 -9.36
C PRO A 18 3.41 -14.65 -10.42
N SER A 19 4.47 -13.86 -10.14
CA SER A 19 5.61 -13.66 -11.04
C SER A 19 6.96 -13.86 -10.33
N ALA A 20 7.98 -14.28 -11.08
CA ALA A 20 9.35 -14.47 -10.61
C ALA A 20 10.19 -13.18 -10.64
N ASP A 21 9.82 -12.19 -11.45
CA ASP A 21 10.68 -11.06 -11.81
C ASP A 21 10.70 -9.96 -10.73
N PHE A 22 11.90 -9.52 -10.36
CA PHE A 22 12.15 -8.32 -9.57
C PHE A 22 13.56 -7.80 -9.86
N ASP A 23 13.77 -6.49 -9.71
CA ASP A 23 15.10 -5.91 -9.78
C ASP A 23 15.97 -6.42 -8.61
N ALA A 24 17.08 -7.08 -8.95
CA ALA A 24 18.03 -7.68 -8.03
C ALA A 24 19.09 -6.69 -7.50
N GLY A 25 19.12 -5.45 -8.02
CA GLY A 25 20.04 -4.41 -7.57
C GLY A 25 19.95 -4.17 -6.06
N PRO A 26 21.08 -3.93 -5.37
CA PRO A 26 21.10 -3.78 -3.92
C PRO A 26 20.29 -2.57 -3.47
N ASP A 27 19.65 -2.69 -2.30
CA ASP A 27 19.00 -1.56 -1.63
C ASP A 27 20.06 -0.61 -1.05
N LYS A 28 19.76 0.69 -0.99
CA LYS A 28 20.71 1.72 -0.53
C LYS A 28 20.73 1.85 1.00
N TRP A 29 21.93 1.99 1.54
CA TRP A 29 22.19 2.15 2.97
C TRP A 29 23.22 3.27 3.15
N SER A 30 22.99 4.17 4.10
CA SER A 30 23.94 5.24 4.43
C SER A 30 25.12 4.73 5.25
N GLY A 31 24.96 3.57 5.91
CA GLY A 31 25.93 3.02 6.85
C GLY A 31 25.76 3.56 8.27
N GLY A 32 24.71 4.35 8.51
CA GLY A 32 24.36 4.86 9.84
C GLY A 32 23.91 3.75 10.80
N ALA A 33 24.23 3.92 12.08
CA ALA A 33 23.75 3.04 13.13
C ALA A 33 22.30 3.40 13.50
N VAL A 34 21.37 2.47 13.28
CA VAL A 34 19.95 2.60 13.64
C VAL A 34 19.51 1.39 14.44
N SER A 35 18.72 1.59 15.49
CA SER A 35 18.17 0.46 16.26
C SER A 35 17.22 -0.37 15.40
N GLU A 36 17.00 -1.64 15.76
CA GLU A 36 16.09 -2.49 15.00
C GLU A 36 14.66 -1.94 14.93
N ASP A 37 14.18 -1.29 16.00
CA ASP A 37 12.82 -0.71 16.02
C ASP A 37 12.70 0.52 15.12
N ARG A 38 13.72 1.38 15.10
CA ARG A 38 13.78 2.50 14.15
C ARG A 38 13.90 2.00 12.71
N LEU A 39 14.71 0.96 12.46
CA LEU A 39 14.82 0.32 11.15
C LEU A 39 13.48 -0.28 10.71
N ARG A 40 12.78 -0.94 11.62
CA ARG A 40 11.46 -1.54 11.38
C ARG A 40 10.41 -0.47 11.06
N ALA A 41 10.47 0.70 11.71
CA ALA A 41 9.61 1.83 11.41
C ALA A 41 9.90 2.41 10.01
N LEU A 42 11.17 2.62 9.66
CA LEU A 42 11.56 3.02 8.30
C LEU A 42 11.13 1.98 7.24
N ALA A 43 11.23 0.70 7.58
CA ALA A 43 10.92 -0.41 6.69
C ALA A 43 9.44 -0.45 6.26
N ILE A 44 8.52 0.14 7.04
CA ILE A 44 7.11 0.33 6.61
C ILE A 44 7.03 1.10 5.29
N GLY A 45 7.90 2.10 5.08
CA GLY A 45 7.98 2.89 3.85
C GLY A 45 8.96 2.39 2.80
N ALA A 46 9.45 1.14 2.91
CA ALA A 46 10.53 0.63 2.05
C ALA A 46 10.21 0.66 0.54
N TYR A 47 8.92 0.57 0.17
CA TYR A 47 8.49 0.74 -1.22
C TYR A 47 8.90 2.12 -1.76
N TYR A 48 8.51 3.18 -1.05
CA TYR A 48 8.87 4.55 -1.42
C TYR A 48 10.37 4.79 -1.31
N GLY A 49 11.01 4.16 -0.32
CA GLY A 49 12.46 4.24 -0.20
C GLY A 49 13.15 3.75 -1.47
N ARG A 50 12.71 2.63 -2.04
CA ARG A 50 13.27 2.13 -3.30
C ARG A 50 12.86 2.96 -4.51
N SER A 51 11.58 3.29 -4.65
CA SER A 51 11.09 4.05 -5.83
C SER A 51 11.73 5.43 -5.95
N TRP A 52 12.12 6.04 -4.82
CA TRP A 52 12.77 7.35 -4.75
C TRP A 52 14.28 7.26 -4.47
N SER A 53 14.90 6.08 -4.56
CA SER A 53 16.35 5.93 -4.38
C SER A 53 16.89 6.44 -3.01
N ALA A 54 16.06 6.33 -1.98
CA ALA A 54 16.33 6.70 -0.60
C ALA A 54 17.25 5.72 0.14
N TYR A 55 17.88 6.19 1.21
CA TYR A 55 18.51 5.31 2.20
C TYR A 55 17.46 4.61 3.07
N ASN A 56 17.78 3.41 3.58
CA ASN A 56 16.89 2.60 4.43
C ASN A 56 17.13 2.76 5.94
N ASP A 57 18.15 3.52 6.34
CA ASP A 57 18.67 3.61 7.71
C ASP A 57 18.76 5.06 8.26
N THR A 58 18.06 6.00 7.63
CA THR A 58 18.00 7.41 8.08
C THR A 58 16.64 8.04 7.79
N VAL A 59 16.26 9.05 8.58
CA VAL A 59 15.05 9.85 8.36
C VAL A 59 15.19 10.71 7.11
N ALA A 60 16.39 11.21 6.80
CA ALA A 60 16.65 11.92 5.56
C ALA A 60 16.21 11.05 4.37
N PHE A 61 15.29 11.57 3.55
CA PHE A 61 14.62 10.75 2.55
C PHE A 61 15.59 10.38 1.42
N GLN A 62 16.21 11.36 0.76
CA GLN A 62 17.15 11.11 -0.34
C GLN A 62 18.60 11.49 0.01
N PRO A 63 19.59 10.88 -0.65
CA PRO A 63 20.95 11.40 -0.66
C PRO A 63 21.01 12.79 -1.30
N GLU A 64 22.11 13.52 -1.07
CA GLU A 64 22.40 14.72 -1.88
C GLU A 64 22.60 14.36 -3.36
N HIS A 65 22.33 15.32 -4.23
CA HIS A 65 22.54 15.23 -5.67
C HIS A 65 23.93 15.79 -6.03
N PRO A 66 24.98 14.95 -6.16
CA PRO A 66 26.36 15.46 -6.33
C PRO A 66 26.56 16.28 -7.62
N ASP A 67 25.75 16.01 -8.65
CA ASP A 67 25.85 16.64 -9.98
C ASP A 67 24.76 17.71 -10.21
N SER A 68 24.01 18.11 -9.18
CA SER A 68 22.96 19.14 -9.27
C SER A 68 23.29 20.35 -8.41
N SER A 69 22.91 21.55 -8.87
CA SER A 69 22.89 22.75 -8.03
C SER A 69 21.70 22.77 -7.07
N GLU A 70 20.66 21.99 -7.35
CA GLU A 70 19.51 21.80 -6.48
C GLU A 70 19.85 20.85 -5.34
N THR A 71 19.58 21.30 -4.11
CA THR A 71 19.77 20.49 -2.91
C THR A 71 18.65 19.46 -2.76
N ARG A 72 18.91 18.35 -2.05
CA ARG A 72 17.84 17.38 -1.72
C ARG A 72 16.64 18.02 -1.03
N ARG A 73 16.88 19.13 -0.32
CA ARG A 73 15.85 19.85 0.45
C ARG A 73 14.90 20.57 -0.49
N GLU A 74 15.43 21.29 -1.47
CA GLU A 74 14.64 22.02 -2.47
C GLU A 74 13.80 21.05 -3.29
N SER A 75 14.40 19.99 -3.82
CA SER A 75 13.66 18.97 -4.59
C SER A 75 12.57 18.27 -3.78
N THR A 76 12.80 18.07 -2.47
CA THR A 76 11.79 17.50 -1.58
C THR A 76 10.65 18.47 -1.28
N ILE A 77 10.92 19.77 -1.14
CA ILE A 77 9.89 20.80 -0.95
C ILE A 77 8.97 20.84 -2.17
N ASP A 78 9.54 20.90 -3.37
CA ASP A 78 8.77 20.96 -4.61
C ASP A 78 7.92 19.68 -4.78
N GLY A 79 8.49 18.50 -4.52
CA GLY A 79 7.76 17.24 -4.59
C GLY A 79 6.62 17.12 -3.57
N LEU A 80 6.78 17.66 -2.36
CA LEU A 80 5.73 17.71 -1.33
C LEU A 80 4.59 18.66 -1.74
N HIS A 81 4.93 19.83 -2.27
CA HIS A 81 3.95 20.79 -2.78
C HIS A 81 3.14 20.18 -3.94
N GLU A 82 3.81 19.70 -4.98
CA GLU A 82 3.15 19.24 -6.21
C GLU A 82 2.29 17.99 -6.00
N SER A 83 2.77 17.02 -5.21
CA SER A 83 2.10 15.73 -5.06
C SER A 83 1.12 15.67 -3.90
N TRP A 84 1.31 16.50 -2.86
CA TRP A 84 0.55 16.42 -1.62
C TRP A 84 -0.06 17.76 -1.17
N GLY A 85 0.34 18.88 -1.78
CA GLY A 85 -0.04 20.21 -1.33
C GLY A 85 0.47 20.51 0.08
N ILE A 86 1.66 20.01 0.44
CA ILE A 86 2.26 20.20 1.76
C ILE A 86 3.35 21.27 1.67
N ASP A 87 3.09 22.43 2.28
CA ASP A 87 3.98 23.60 2.21
C ASP A 87 4.71 23.90 3.52
N ASN A 88 4.30 23.25 4.61
CA ASN A 88 4.82 23.50 5.95
C ASN A 88 4.57 22.30 6.90
N GLY A 89 5.01 22.45 8.15
CA GLY A 89 4.87 21.43 9.19
C GLY A 89 3.43 21.13 9.59
N ASP A 90 2.52 22.11 9.53
CA ASP A 90 1.11 21.89 9.90
C ASP A 90 0.39 21.07 8.83
N ASP A 91 0.63 21.35 7.55
CA ASP A 91 0.10 20.54 6.43
C ASP A 91 0.61 19.09 6.50
N ALA A 92 1.88 18.91 6.85
CA ALA A 92 2.49 17.59 7.02
C ALA A 92 1.83 16.82 8.18
N ARG A 93 1.64 17.47 9.33
CA ARG A 93 0.97 16.87 10.50
C ARG A 93 -0.48 16.51 10.21
N ASP A 94 -1.23 17.41 9.57
CA ASP A 94 -2.63 17.16 9.19
C ASP A 94 -2.72 15.97 8.22
N THR A 95 -1.89 15.95 7.18
CA THR A 95 -1.89 14.88 6.19
C THR A 95 -1.53 13.53 6.82
N ILE A 96 -0.51 13.48 7.67
CA ILE A 96 -0.14 12.27 8.41
C ILE A 96 -1.27 11.87 9.38
N GLY A 97 -1.92 12.83 10.04
CA GLY A 97 -3.08 12.59 10.90
C GLY A 97 -4.23 11.92 10.14
N ARG A 98 -4.56 12.40 8.95
CA ARG A 98 -5.56 11.80 8.06
C ARG A 98 -5.17 10.40 7.60
N LEU A 99 -3.89 10.15 7.30
CA LEU A 99 -3.41 8.82 6.95
C LEU A 99 -3.49 7.82 8.12
N LEU A 100 -3.14 8.24 9.34
CA LEU A 100 -3.27 7.43 10.56
C LEU A 100 -4.73 7.10 10.89
N ALA A 101 -5.65 8.00 10.53
CA ALA A 101 -7.09 7.77 10.68
C ALA A 101 -7.69 6.81 9.62
N GLY A 102 -6.89 6.39 8.62
CA GLY A 102 -7.32 5.55 7.52
C GLY A 102 -7.97 6.38 6.41
N MET A 103 -7.16 6.85 5.46
CA MET A 103 -7.62 7.69 4.35
C MET A 103 -8.33 6.86 3.26
N HIS A 104 -7.79 5.67 2.93
CA HIS A 104 -8.36 4.79 1.91
C HIS A 104 -8.83 3.46 2.48
N ALA A 105 -8.18 2.96 3.54
CA ALA A 105 -8.50 1.65 4.09
C ALA A 105 -9.98 1.50 4.52
N PRO A 106 -10.61 2.49 5.18
CA PRO A 106 -12.04 2.40 5.52
C PRO A 106 -12.96 2.42 4.30
N LEU A 107 -12.60 3.17 3.25
CA LEU A 107 -13.36 3.20 1.99
C LEU A 107 -13.26 1.85 1.29
N PHE A 108 -12.04 1.31 1.19
CA PHE A 108 -11.80 -0.02 0.63
C PHE A 108 -12.61 -1.11 1.35
N ALA A 109 -12.56 -1.13 2.69
CA ALA A 109 -13.28 -2.12 3.50
C ALA A 109 -14.80 -2.07 3.28
N MET A 110 -15.34 -0.90 2.91
CA MET A 110 -16.75 -0.72 2.58
C MET A 110 -17.07 -1.18 1.15
N VAL A 111 -16.28 -0.76 0.16
CA VAL A 111 -16.60 -1.00 -1.26
C VAL A 111 -16.22 -2.40 -1.74
N HIS A 112 -15.15 -2.98 -1.20
CA HIS A 112 -14.63 -4.28 -1.64
C HIS A 112 -15.65 -5.43 -1.58
N PRO A 113 -16.37 -5.68 -0.45
CA PRO A 113 -17.34 -6.77 -0.40
C PRO A 113 -18.51 -6.56 -1.38
N LEU A 114 -19.00 -5.32 -1.51
CA LEU A 114 -20.08 -4.97 -2.43
C LEU A 114 -19.66 -5.19 -3.89
N ALA A 115 -18.46 -4.72 -4.25
CA ALA A 115 -17.94 -4.84 -5.61
C ALA A 115 -17.66 -6.30 -5.97
N THR A 116 -17.14 -7.10 -5.02
CA THR A 116 -16.91 -8.54 -5.23
C THR A 116 -18.22 -9.29 -5.47
N ALA A 117 -19.26 -9.00 -4.68
CA ALA A 117 -20.58 -9.59 -4.88
C ALA A 117 -21.18 -9.20 -6.25
N ALA A 118 -21.11 -7.92 -6.62
CA ALA A 118 -21.61 -7.44 -7.91
C ALA A 118 -20.81 -7.94 -9.12
N ALA A 119 -19.52 -8.26 -8.96
CA ALA A 119 -18.72 -8.88 -10.01
C ALA A 119 -19.09 -10.35 -10.28
N GLN A 120 -19.63 -11.03 -9.26
CA GLN A 120 -20.09 -12.42 -9.34
C GLN A 120 -21.58 -12.54 -9.71
N ASP A 121 -22.30 -11.42 -9.75
CA ASP A 121 -23.72 -11.37 -10.07
C ASP A 121 -23.96 -11.68 -11.56
N THR A 122 -24.65 -12.80 -11.82
CA THR A 122 -25.06 -13.24 -13.16
C THR A 122 -26.55 -12.99 -13.42
N THR A 123 -27.24 -12.25 -12.56
CA THR A 123 -28.67 -11.96 -12.74
C THR A 123 -28.94 -11.18 -14.04
N ARG A 124 -30.10 -11.46 -14.65
CA ARG A 124 -30.47 -10.96 -15.99
C ARG A 124 -30.57 -9.45 -16.05
N VAL A 125 -30.22 -8.90 -17.22
CA VAL A 125 -30.19 -7.48 -17.62
C VAL A 125 -31.55 -6.74 -17.46
N ASP A 126 -32.65 -7.45 -17.19
CA ASP A 126 -34.01 -6.90 -17.12
C ASP A 126 -34.47 -6.47 -15.71
N ARG A 127 -33.66 -6.70 -14.66
CA ARG A 127 -33.88 -6.19 -13.30
C ARG A 127 -32.79 -5.18 -12.97
N THR A 128 -33.09 -4.20 -12.11
CA THR A 128 -32.04 -3.37 -11.48
C THR A 128 -31.01 -4.31 -10.86
N GLY A 129 -29.80 -4.35 -11.45
CA GLY A 129 -28.79 -5.32 -11.05
C GLY A 129 -28.25 -4.99 -9.66
N LEU A 130 -27.60 -5.96 -9.00
CA LEU A 130 -27.03 -5.76 -7.67
C LEU A 130 -26.09 -4.54 -7.63
N ALA A 131 -25.38 -4.29 -8.72
CA ALA A 131 -24.50 -3.13 -8.85
C ALA A 131 -25.22 -1.78 -8.78
N ASP A 132 -26.44 -1.69 -9.30
CA ASP A 132 -27.21 -0.43 -9.30
C ASP A 132 -27.76 -0.14 -7.91
N SER A 133 -28.23 -1.16 -7.19
CA SER A 133 -28.63 -1.02 -5.78
C SER A 133 -27.45 -0.63 -4.88
N HIS A 134 -26.26 -1.19 -5.10
CA HIS A 134 -25.06 -0.76 -4.37
C HIS A 134 -24.70 0.70 -4.66
N ARG A 135 -24.77 1.13 -5.93
CA ARG A 135 -24.50 2.52 -6.31
C ARG A 135 -25.45 3.49 -5.63
N GLU A 136 -26.75 3.22 -5.64
CA GLU A 136 -27.74 4.07 -4.97
C GLU A 136 -27.45 4.19 -3.46
N PHE A 137 -27.20 3.06 -2.79
CA PHE A 137 -26.84 3.04 -1.37
C PHE A 137 -25.58 3.86 -1.08
N LEU A 138 -24.50 3.67 -1.85
CA LEU A 138 -23.23 4.36 -1.66
C LEU A 138 -23.31 5.85 -2.01
N HIS A 139 -24.16 6.21 -2.96
CA HIS A 139 -24.43 7.61 -3.29
C HIS A 139 -25.09 8.33 -2.10
N THR A 140 -26.17 7.77 -1.55
CA THR A 140 -26.82 8.31 -0.34
C THR A 140 -25.84 8.39 0.84
N LEU A 141 -25.02 7.35 1.03
CA LEU A 141 -24.03 7.35 2.10
C LEU A 141 -22.96 8.43 1.90
N SER A 142 -22.56 8.70 0.66
CA SER A 142 -21.63 9.78 0.32
C SER A 142 -22.19 11.13 0.73
N GLU A 143 -23.46 11.41 0.41
CA GLU A 143 -24.14 12.65 0.80
C GLU A 143 -24.19 12.82 2.32
N VAL A 144 -24.56 11.77 3.06
CA VAL A 144 -24.62 11.78 4.53
C VAL A 144 -23.27 12.06 5.16
N ARG A 145 -22.18 11.53 4.57
CA ARG A 145 -20.81 11.73 5.05
C ARG A 145 -20.16 13.00 4.51
N GLY A 146 -20.86 13.78 3.68
CA GLY A 146 -20.33 15.00 3.07
C GLY A 146 -19.32 14.76 1.95
N TYR A 147 -19.19 13.54 1.46
CA TYR A 147 -18.40 13.23 0.28
C TYR A 147 -19.19 13.65 -0.97
N ARG A 148 -18.64 14.56 -1.77
CA ARG A 148 -19.30 15.10 -2.98
C ARG A 148 -18.38 15.05 -4.19
N GLY A 149 -18.99 14.91 -5.37
CA GLY A 149 -18.30 14.96 -6.66
C GLY A 149 -17.19 13.92 -6.77
N VAL A 150 -15.95 14.38 -6.97
CA VAL A 150 -14.78 13.52 -7.18
C VAL A 150 -14.46 12.61 -5.99
N ASN A 151 -14.99 12.89 -4.80
CA ASN A 151 -14.75 12.13 -3.57
C ASN A 151 -15.87 11.14 -3.22
N GLY A 152 -16.83 10.88 -4.13
CA GLY A 152 -17.96 9.98 -3.88
C GLY A 152 -17.55 8.51 -3.71
N ILE A 153 -18.15 7.82 -2.74
CA ILE A 153 -17.88 6.40 -2.45
C ILE A 153 -18.41 5.49 -3.57
N ASP A 154 -19.50 5.90 -4.22
CA ASP A 154 -20.08 5.25 -5.40
C ASP A 154 -19.11 5.24 -6.59
N ARG A 155 -18.34 6.31 -6.80
CA ARG A 155 -17.26 6.36 -7.79
C ARG A 155 -16.16 5.37 -7.47
N ASP A 156 -15.68 5.35 -6.22
CA ASP A 156 -14.63 4.42 -5.78
C ASP A 156 -15.07 2.96 -5.93
N TYR A 157 -16.34 2.68 -5.64
CA TYR A 157 -16.96 1.39 -5.88
C TYR A 157 -16.96 1.00 -7.36
N ASP A 158 -17.35 1.92 -8.26
CA ASP A 158 -17.37 1.64 -9.70
C ASP A 158 -15.97 1.38 -10.24
N ALA A 159 -14.99 2.18 -9.83
CA ALA A 159 -13.59 1.99 -10.19
C ALA A 159 -13.07 0.61 -9.73
N TRP A 160 -13.37 0.23 -8.48
CA TRP A 160 -12.95 -1.06 -7.95
C TRP A 160 -13.67 -2.24 -8.59
N LEU A 161 -14.98 -2.11 -8.86
CA LEU A 161 -15.76 -3.11 -9.58
C LEU A 161 -15.20 -3.34 -11.00
N GLN A 162 -14.81 -2.28 -11.70
CA GLN A 162 -14.17 -2.39 -13.02
C GLN A 162 -12.78 -3.04 -12.92
N ALA A 163 -11.99 -2.72 -11.90
CA ALA A 163 -10.70 -3.37 -11.67
C ALA A 163 -10.85 -4.89 -11.46
N ILE A 164 -11.91 -5.32 -10.77
CA ILE A 164 -12.26 -6.73 -10.62
C ILE A 164 -12.69 -7.33 -11.97
N LYS A 165 -13.66 -6.70 -12.66
CA LYS A 165 -14.21 -7.23 -13.93
C LYS A 165 -13.18 -7.32 -15.05
N PHE A 166 -12.19 -6.44 -15.08
CA PHE A 166 -11.10 -6.47 -16.06
C PHE A 166 -9.91 -7.34 -15.64
N GLY A 167 -10.00 -8.04 -14.50
CA GLY A 167 -8.96 -8.96 -14.03
C GLY A 167 -7.65 -8.26 -13.61
N ILE A 168 -7.70 -6.96 -13.27
CA ILE A 168 -6.53 -6.25 -12.73
C ILE A 168 -6.16 -6.87 -11.37
N VAL A 169 -7.18 -7.14 -10.55
CA VAL A 169 -7.00 -7.74 -9.21
C VAL A 169 -6.46 -9.16 -9.26
N ASP A 170 -6.62 -9.89 -10.37
CA ASP A 170 -6.11 -11.26 -10.53
C ASP A 170 -4.57 -11.31 -10.52
N ARG A 171 -3.92 -10.17 -10.78
CA ARG A 171 -2.46 -10.05 -10.72
C ARG A 171 -1.93 -9.84 -9.29
N LEU A 172 -2.82 -9.57 -8.34
CA LEU A 172 -2.51 -9.36 -6.91
C LEU A 172 -2.36 -10.70 -6.16
N PRO A 173 -1.72 -10.69 -4.97
CA PRO A 173 -1.71 -11.85 -4.08
C PRO A 173 -3.10 -12.41 -3.79
N GLN A 174 -3.24 -13.73 -3.88
CA GLN A 174 -4.50 -14.44 -3.62
C GLN A 174 -4.45 -15.27 -2.31
N PRO A 175 -5.57 -15.35 -1.56
CA PRO A 175 -6.80 -14.58 -1.76
C PRO A 175 -6.54 -13.07 -1.59
N LEU A 176 -7.28 -12.26 -2.34
CA LEU A 176 -7.18 -10.80 -2.28
C LEU A 176 -7.33 -10.32 -0.83
N ASN A 177 -6.47 -9.37 -0.42
CA ASN A 177 -6.50 -8.89 0.95
C ASN A 177 -7.78 -8.06 1.19
N THR A 178 -8.34 -8.19 2.39
CA THR A 178 -9.49 -7.38 2.82
C THR A 178 -9.06 -6.13 3.60
N ASP A 179 -7.75 -5.94 3.80
CA ASP A 179 -7.18 -4.80 4.50
C ASP A 179 -6.15 -4.05 3.63
N ALA A 180 -6.45 -2.78 3.36
CA ALA A 180 -5.63 -1.86 2.56
C ALA A 180 -4.77 -0.88 3.40
N THR A 181 -4.75 -1.02 4.73
CA THR A 181 -4.11 -0.07 5.67
C THR A 181 -2.62 0.15 5.40
N ALA A 182 -1.88 -0.89 4.98
CA ALA A 182 -0.45 -0.80 4.66
C ALA A 182 -0.12 0.25 3.58
N TRP A 183 -1.04 0.55 2.65
CA TRP A 183 -0.86 1.61 1.66
C TRP A 183 -0.81 3.00 2.33
N ASP A 184 -1.74 3.27 3.25
CA ASP A 184 -1.79 4.52 4.00
C ASP A 184 -0.56 4.65 4.93
N LEU A 185 -0.20 3.56 5.62
CA LEU A 185 0.94 3.56 6.54
C LEU A 185 2.30 3.75 5.84
N SER A 186 2.46 3.19 4.64
CA SER A 186 3.69 3.38 3.85
C SER A 186 3.87 4.85 3.45
N ARG A 187 2.77 5.57 3.21
CA ARG A 187 2.79 6.99 2.85
C ARG A 187 3.08 7.89 4.05
N ILE A 188 2.69 7.49 5.26
CA ILE A 188 3.13 8.19 6.48
C ILE A 188 4.65 8.24 6.55
N VAL A 189 5.31 7.10 6.31
CA VAL A 189 6.78 7.05 6.35
C VAL A 189 7.40 7.92 5.27
N PHE A 190 6.85 7.91 4.06
CA PHE A 190 7.28 8.81 2.99
C PHE A 190 7.16 10.28 3.42
N ILE A 191 5.97 10.72 3.85
CA ILE A 191 5.70 12.13 4.18
C ILE A 191 6.52 12.57 5.40
N ALA A 192 6.61 11.76 6.46
CA ALA A 192 7.39 12.12 7.65
C ALA A 192 8.88 12.35 7.32
N ARG A 193 9.45 11.48 6.48
CA ARG A 193 10.86 11.59 6.05
C ARG A 193 11.08 12.76 5.09
N ALA A 194 10.17 12.97 4.16
CA ALA A 194 10.20 14.08 3.21
C ALA A 194 10.06 15.42 3.95
N ALA A 195 9.07 15.54 4.85
CA ALA A 195 8.84 16.74 5.64
C ALA A 195 10.02 17.06 6.58
N HIS A 196 10.67 16.05 7.14
CA HIS A 196 11.93 16.26 7.87
C HIS A 196 13.04 16.80 6.95
N THR A 197 13.19 16.22 5.75
CA THR A 197 14.20 16.65 4.77
C THR A 197 13.96 18.08 4.28
N ALA A 198 12.69 18.48 4.15
CA ALA A 198 12.26 19.86 3.85
C ALA A 198 12.53 20.86 5.00
N GLY A 199 12.75 20.36 6.22
CA GLY A 199 12.87 21.17 7.44
C GLY A 199 11.52 21.58 8.04
N TYR A 200 10.43 20.89 7.67
CA TYR A 200 9.09 21.13 8.22
C TYR A 200 8.86 20.41 9.56
N LEU A 201 9.56 19.29 9.77
CA LEU A 201 9.55 18.52 11.01
C LEU A 201 10.99 18.36 11.51
N ASP A 202 11.18 18.42 12.83
CA ASP A 202 12.45 17.99 13.42
C ASP A 202 12.58 16.46 13.41
N GLU A 203 13.76 15.95 13.75
CA GLU A 203 14.05 14.52 13.68
C GLU A 203 13.26 13.70 14.71
N ASP A 204 13.10 14.21 15.93
CA ASP A 204 12.41 13.51 17.01
C ASP A 204 10.90 13.41 16.74
N GLU A 205 10.33 14.46 16.17
CA GLU A 205 8.95 14.48 15.69
C GLU A 205 8.76 13.46 14.56
N ALA A 206 9.65 13.44 13.57
CA ALA A 206 9.59 12.46 12.49
C ALA A 206 9.65 11.03 13.04
N TRP A 207 10.57 10.73 13.97
CA TRP A 207 10.65 9.42 14.62
C TRP A 207 9.37 9.04 15.38
N THR A 208 8.76 10.01 16.06
CA THR A 208 7.48 9.80 16.76
C THR A 208 6.37 9.39 15.78
N LEU A 209 6.27 10.07 14.64
CA LEU A 209 5.27 9.75 13.61
C LEU A 209 5.53 8.40 12.94
N LEU A 210 6.81 8.08 12.65
CA LEU A 210 7.22 6.76 12.15
C LEU A 210 6.85 5.64 13.12
N GLY A 211 7.06 5.87 14.43
CA GLY A 211 6.68 4.92 15.48
C GLY A 211 5.18 4.65 15.55
N ARG A 212 4.34 5.69 15.36
CA ARG A 212 2.88 5.53 15.27
C ARG A 212 2.46 4.67 14.08
N GLY A 213 3.08 4.90 12.92
CA GLY A 213 2.85 4.08 11.72
C GLY A 213 3.26 2.61 11.93
N LEU A 214 4.40 2.36 12.59
CA LEU A 214 4.83 1.02 12.94
C LEU A 214 3.84 0.32 13.89
N ALA A 215 3.38 1.02 14.93
CA ALA A 215 2.43 0.47 15.90
C ALA A 215 1.12 0.02 15.22
N GLN A 216 0.57 0.84 14.31
CA GLN A 216 -0.61 0.44 13.52
C GLN A 216 -0.30 -0.73 12.57
N ALA A 217 0.85 -0.73 11.90
CA ALA A 217 1.21 -1.84 11.01
C ALA A 217 1.28 -3.18 11.77
N GLN A 218 1.80 -3.17 12.99
CA GLN A 218 1.88 -4.35 13.85
C GLN A 218 0.50 -4.82 14.36
N GLN A 219 -0.46 -3.91 14.53
CA GLN A 219 -1.83 -4.28 14.90
C GLN A 219 -2.56 -4.98 13.75
N HIS A 220 -2.32 -4.55 12.51
CA HIS A 220 -3.02 -5.05 11.32
C HIS A 220 -2.37 -6.29 10.70
N TYR A 221 -1.04 -6.40 10.76
CA TYR A 221 -0.30 -7.41 9.99
C TYR A 221 0.65 -8.23 10.86
N ARG A 222 0.69 -9.54 10.64
CA ARG A 222 1.55 -10.47 11.41
C ARG A 222 2.98 -10.57 10.89
N ASN A 223 3.22 -10.22 9.63
CA ASN A 223 4.54 -10.28 9.01
C ASN A 223 4.57 -9.42 7.73
N TRP A 224 5.77 -9.27 7.16
CA TRP A 224 5.97 -8.52 5.92
C TRP A 224 5.20 -9.06 4.72
N ARG A 225 4.90 -10.36 4.66
CA ARG A 225 4.11 -10.94 3.56
C ARG A 225 2.65 -10.48 3.60
N GLN A 226 2.05 -10.41 4.79
CA GLN A 226 0.71 -9.84 4.97
C GLN A 226 0.70 -8.34 4.71
N PHE A 227 1.69 -7.60 5.25
CA PHE A 227 1.85 -6.17 4.98
C PHE A 227 1.98 -5.88 3.48
N ALA A 228 2.81 -6.63 2.77
CA ALA A 228 3.01 -6.56 1.33
C ALA A 228 1.72 -6.78 0.53
N SER A 229 0.92 -7.77 0.92
CA SER A 229 -0.37 -8.04 0.29
C SER A 229 -1.38 -6.90 0.52
N GLY A 230 -1.42 -6.35 1.73
CA GLY A 230 -2.28 -5.19 2.05
C GLY A 230 -1.83 -3.93 1.31
N PHE A 231 -0.52 -3.72 1.19
CA PHE A 231 0.06 -2.61 0.45
C PHE A 231 -0.35 -2.67 -1.03
N LEU A 232 -0.15 -3.82 -1.69
CA LEU A 232 -0.50 -3.97 -3.10
C LEU A 232 -1.99 -3.77 -3.35
N THR A 233 -2.83 -4.31 -2.46
CA THR A 233 -4.28 -4.16 -2.55
C THR A 233 -4.68 -2.69 -2.44
N GLY A 234 -4.20 -1.99 -1.41
CA GLY A 234 -4.51 -0.56 -1.22
C GLY A 234 -3.94 0.32 -2.32
N ALA A 235 -2.73 0.02 -2.80
CA ALA A 235 -2.09 0.76 -3.89
C ALA A 235 -2.87 0.66 -5.20
N ILE A 236 -3.35 -0.54 -5.56
CA ILE A 236 -4.13 -0.76 -6.78
C ILE A 236 -5.57 -0.29 -6.63
N PHE A 237 -6.15 -0.38 -5.44
CA PHE A 237 -7.43 0.27 -5.14
C PHE A 237 -7.32 1.78 -5.39
N TRP A 238 -6.37 2.45 -4.73
CA TRP A 238 -6.14 3.88 -4.94
C TRP A 238 -5.86 4.23 -6.40
N ALA A 239 -4.98 3.48 -7.07
CA ALA A 239 -4.66 3.73 -8.47
C ALA A 239 -5.92 3.62 -9.34
N ALA A 240 -6.77 2.62 -9.12
CA ALA A 240 -8.00 2.44 -9.89
C ALA A 240 -8.99 3.60 -9.67
N THR A 241 -9.08 4.16 -8.45
CA THR A 241 -9.95 5.31 -8.20
C THR A 241 -9.45 6.60 -8.86
N GLN A 242 -8.13 6.73 -9.06
CA GLN A 242 -7.54 7.84 -9.81
C GLN A 242 -7.69 7.63 -11.33
N ASP A 243 -7.17 6.52 -11.84
CA ASP A 243 -7.18 6.13 -13.25
C ASP A 243 -7.02 4.62 -13.39
N LEU A 244 -8.04 3.97 -13.94
CA LEU A 244 -8.07 2.53 -14.15
C LEU A 244 -6.99 2.04 -15.13
N ALA A 245 -6.64 2.84 -16.15
CA ALA A 245 -5.59 2.49 -17.10
C ALA A 245 -4.23 2.47 -16.40
N ALA A 246 -3.93 3.53 -15.63
CA ALA A 246 -2.74 3.59 -14.79
C ALA A 246 -2.68 2.42 -13.79
N ALA A 247 -3.79 2.03 -13.18
CA ALA A 247 -3.82 0.87 -12.27
C ALA A 247 -3.40 -0.44 -12.97
N LYS A 248 -3.84 -0.63 -14.22
CA LYS A 248 -3.48 -1.80 -15.04
C LYS A 248 -1.98 -1.81 -15.40
N GLU A 249 -1.37 -0.66 -15.63
CA GLU A 249 0.05 -0.54 -15.95
C GLU A 249 0.92 -0.73 -14.70
N GLN A 250 0.52 -0.13 -13.58
CA GLN A 250 1.32 -0.10 -12.36
C GLN A 250 1.31 -1.43 -11.57
N VAL A 251 0.34 -2.32 -11.79
CA VAL A 251 0.17 -3.54 -10.97
C VAL A 251 1.38 -4.48 -11.03
N ASP A 252 1.96 -4.68 -12.22
CA ASP A 252 3.11 -5.57 -12.36
C ASP A 252 4.40 -4.95 -11.81
N GLU A 253 4.60 -3.65 -12.03
CA GLU A 253 5.74 -2.90 -11.49
C GLU A 253 5.72 -2.91 -9.95
N ARG A 254 4.60 -2.54 -9.35
CA ARG A 254 4.41 -2.53 -7.89
C ARG A 254 4.64 -3.92 -7.30
N ARG A 255 4.12 -4.96 -7.97
CA ARG A 255 4.32 -6.35 -7.56
C ARG A 255 5.80 -6.75 -7.63
N GLY A 256 6.51 -6.39 -8.71
CA GLY A 256 7.95 -6.64 -8.85
C GLY A 256 8.75 -5.96 -7.74
N MET A 257 8.42 -4.70 -7.41
CA MET A 257 9.08 -3.97 -6.33
C MET A 257 8.85 -4.62 -4.96
N ILE A 258 7.60 -4.97 -4.64
CA ILE A 258 7.23 -5.63 -3.39
C ILE A 258 7.85 -7.02 -3.27
N ARG A 259 7.85 -7.80 -4.36
CA ARG A 259 8.57 -9.08 -4.40
C ARG A 259 10.04 -8.89 -4.11
N GLY A 260 10.65 -7.88 -4.72
CA GLY A 260 12.04 -7.52 -4.46
C GLY A 260 12.32 -7.19 -2.99
N LEU A 261 11.43 -6.44 -2.33
CA LEU A 261 11.54 -6.19 -0.88
C LEU A 261 11.46 -7.50 -0.07
N LEU A 262 10.64 -8.47 -0.47
CA LEU A 262 10.51 -9.76 0.22
C LEU A 262 11.68 -10.72 -0.02
N MET A 263 12.42 -10.57 -1.12
CA MET A 263 13.37 -11.58 -1.60
C MET A 263 14.84 -11.12 -1.58
N ARG A 264 15.13 -9.84 -1.87
CA ARG A 264 16.51 -9.36 -1.99
C ARG A 264 17.26 -9.39 -0.66
N PRO A 265 18.45 -10.01 -0.56
CA PRO A 265 19.21 -10.04 0.69
C PRO A 265 19.47 -8.68 1.34
N SER A 266 19.63 -7.62 0.53
CA SER A 266 19.87 -6.25 1.00
C SER A 266 18.64 -5.53 1.55
N SER A 267 17.44 -6.07 1.38
CA SER A 267 16.18 -5.38 1.71
C SER A 267 16.04 -5.13 3.22
N PRO A 268 15.45 -3.99 3.65
CA PRO A 268 15.13 -3.78 5.06
C PRO A 268 14.18 -4.85 5.62
N TRP A 269 13.24 -5.37 4.81
CA TRP A 269 12.35 -6.49 5.21
C TRP A 269 13.09 -7.81 5.40
N ARG A 270 14.37 -7.85 5.03
CA ARG A 270 15.30 -8.98 5.15
C ARG A 270 16.31 -8.80 6.27
N ARG A 271 16.36 -7.61 6.88
CA ARG A 271 17.18 -7.31 8.06
C ARG A 271 16.41 -7.40 9.36
N VAL A 272 15.14 -6.96 9.35
CA VAL A 272 14.27 -7.00 10.52
C VAL A 272 12.92 -7.63 10.15
N ALA A 273 12.34 -8.42 11.06
CA ALA A 273 10.96 -8.87 10.92
C ALA A 273 9.97 -7.75 11.28
N LEU A 274 8.69 -7.84 10.92
CA LEU A 274 7.71 -6.81 11.30
C LEU A 274 7.47 -6.73 12.82
N HIS A 275 7.57 -7.86 13.52
CA HIS A 275 7.41 -7.95 14.97
C HIS A 275 8.76 -8.24 15.64
N PRO A 276 9.10 -7.59 16.76
CA PRO A 276 10.29 -7.89 17.52
C PRO A 276 10.35 -9.38 17.92
N GLY A 277 11.55 -9.97 17.89
CA GLY A 277 11.78 -11.37 18.28
C GLY A 277 11.22 -12.42 17.30
N THR A 278 10.61 -12.03 16.18
CA THR A 278 10.12 -12.97 15.17
C THR A 278 11.17 -13.22 14.07
N PRO A 279 11.22 -14.41 13.47
CA PRO A 279 12.07 -14.66 12.32
C PRO A 279 11.70 -13.76 11.14
N VAL A 280 12.73 -13.25 10.45
CA VAL A 280 12.56 -12.40 9.26
C VAL A 280 11.84 -13.13 8.12
N PHE A 281 12.00 -14.46 8.06
CA PHE A 281 11.17 -15.34 7.23
C PHE A 281 9.99 -15.86 8.04
N GLY A 282 8.76 -15.56 7.62
CA GLY A 282 7.56 -16.25 8.10
C GLY A 282 7.41 -17.69 7.59
N LEU A 283 8.51 -18.40 7.32
CA LEU A 283 8.50 -19.86 7.14
C LEU A 283 9.07 -20.47 8.42
N SER A 284 8.18 -20.84 9.32
CA SER A 284 8.46 -22.05 10.08
C SER A 284 8.56 -23.19 9.05
N PRO A 285 9.58 -24.06 9.06
CA PRO A 285 9.65 -25.22 8.18
C PRO A 285 8.55 -26.27 8.45
N PHE A 286 7.66 -25.98 9.39
CA PHE A 286 6.41 -26.68 9.62
C PHE A 286 5.28 -25.66 9.53
N HIS A 287 4.22 -25.99 8.76
CA HIS A 287 2.96 -25.27 8.48
C HIS A 287 2.87 -24.67 7.06
#